data_AF-A0A3N4VTZ7-F1
#
_entry.id   AF-A0A3N4VTZ7-F1
#
_cell.length_a   1.000
_cell.length_b   1.000
_cell.length_c   1.000
_cell.angle_alpha   90.00
_cell.angle_beta   90.00
_cell.angle_gamma   90.00
#
_symmetry.space_group_name_H-M   'P 1'
#
loop_
_entity.id
_entity.type
_entity.pdbx_description
1 polymer ?
#
loop_
_entity_poly.entity_id
_entity_poly.type
_entity_poly.pdbx_seq_one_letter_code
_entity_poly.pdbx_strand_id
1 'polypeptide(L)' 'MHRKLLLGLALAFAATAAIAIPPGPDEIGEFYFYFDEAGNEVGGASIDCQGHYSEWGVRTANYSAGHRICPPDR' A
#
# COMPACT_ATOMS: atom_id res chain seq x y z
N MET A 1 -25.46 -23.80 28.84
CA MET A 1 -25.55 -22.45 28.25
C MET A 1 -24.25 -21.90 27.63
N HIS A 2 -23.12 -22.61 27.64
CA HIS A 2 -21.82 -22.07 27.18
C HIS A 2 -21.56 -22.12 25.67
N ARG A 3 -22.21 -23.05 24.95
CA ARG A 3 -21.96 -23.33 23.52
C ARG A 3 -22.41 -22.21 22.57
N LYS A 4 -23.47 -21.49 22.93
CA LYS A 4 -24.01 -20.37 22.13
C LYS A 4 -23.12 -19.12 22.23
N LEU A 5 -22.48 -18.93 23.38
CA LEU A 5 -21.58 -17.80 23.62
C LEU A 5 -20.29 -17.95 22.79
N LEU A 6 -19.74 -19.16 22.73
CA LEU A 6 -18.54 -19.46 21.94
C LEU A 6 -18.77 -19.32 20.42
N LEU A 7 -19.95 -19.73 19.93
CA LEU A 7 -20.30 -19.53 18.51
C LEU A 7 -20.46 -18.04 18.16
N GLY A 8 -21.12 -17.27 19.03
CA GLY A 8 -21.29 -15.83 18.82
C GLY A 8 -19.97 -15.07 18.85
N LEU A 9 -19.05 -15.46 19.73
CA LEU A 9 -17.72 -14.86 19.83
C LEU A 9 -16.84 -15.18 18.60
N ALA A 10 -16.94 -16.40 18.06
CA ALA A 10 -16.20 -16.80 16.86
C ALA A 10 -16.66 -16.03 15.60
N LEU A 11 -17.96 -15.73 15.46
CA LEU A 11 -18.47 -14.90 14.36
C LEU A 11 -18.03 -13.43 14.47
N ALA A 12 -17.91 -12.90 15.69
CA ALA A 12 -17.49 -11.51 15.89
C ALA A 12 -16.02 -11.26 15.46
N PHE A 13 -15.15 -12.28 15.55
CA PHE A 13 -13.76 -12.17 15.10
C PHE A 13 -13.56 -12.28 13.59
N ALA A 14 -14.48 -12.94 12.87
CA ALA A 14 -14.35 -13.16 11.42
C ALA A 14 -14.58 -11.88 10.59
N ALA A 15 -15.08 -10.79 11.19
CA ALA A 15 -15.51 -9.59 10.46
C ALA A 15 -14.42 -8.53 10.26
N THR A 16 -13.20 -8.73 10.77
CA THR A 16 -12.07 -7.82 10.47
C THR A 16 -11.29 -8.33 9.26
N ALA A 17 -11.93 -8.28 8.08
CA ALA A 17 -11.16 -8.35 6.85
C ALA A 17 -10.19 -7.16 6.86
N ALA A 18 -8.90 -7.43 7.05
CA ALA A 18 -7.87 -6.41 6.99
C ALA A 18 -7.96 -5.75 5.60
N ILE A 19 -8.39 -4.49 5.57
CA ILE A 19 -8.43 -3.70 4.34
C ILE A 19 -6.97 -3.41 4.00
N ALA A 20 -6.38 -4.22 3.12
CA ALA A 20 -4.99 -4.02 2.71
C ALA A 20 -4.91 -2.71 1.92
N ILE A 21 -4.18 -1.74 2.45
CA ILE A 21 -3.83 -0.53 1.71
C ILE A 21 -2.92 -0.96 0.55
N PRO A 22 -3.18 -0.52 -0.70
CA PRO A 22 -2.33 -0.89 -1.83
C PRO A 22 -0.87 -0.50 -1.55
N PRO A 23 0.14 -1.26 -2.03
CA PRO A 23 1.55 -0.98 -1.76
C PRO A 23 1.99 0.42 -2.17
N GLY A 24 3.08 0.92 -1.60
CA GLY A 24 3.65 2.24 -1.90
C GLY A 24 5.00 2.39 -1.23
N PRO A 25 5.70 3.51 -1.46
CA PRO A 25 7.08 3.66 -1.07
C PRO A 25 7.22 3.73 0.45
N ASP A 26 8.13 2.94 1.00
CA ASP A 26 8.50 2.93 2.42
C ASP A 26 10.00 3.13 2.64
N GLU A 27 10.81 3.10 1.56
CA GLU A 27 12.24 3.38 1.61
C GLU A 27 12.65 4.62 0.78
N ILE A 28 13.77 5.25 1.18
CA ILE A 28 14.40 6.36 0.47
C ILE A 28 14.70 5.95 -0.97
N GLY A 29 14.26 6.75 -1.95
CA GLY A 29 14.53 6.50 -3.36
C GLY A 29 13.50 5.61 -4.06
N GLU A 30 12.55 5.02 -3.34
CA GLU A 30 11.47 4.23 -3.93
C GLU A 30 10.46 5.08 -4.70
N PHE A 31 9.91 4.49 -5.76
CA PHE A 31 8.83 5.07 -6.55
C PHE A 31 7.89 4.00 -7.09
N TYR A 32 6.62 4.36 -7.20
CA TYR A 32 5.52 3.52 -7.65
C TYR A 32 4.71 4.26 -8.72
N PHE A 33 4.31 3.52 -9.76
CA PHE A 33 3.28 3.94 -10.73
C PHE A 33 2.10 2.98 -10.64
N TYR A 34 0.90 3.51 -10.48
CA TYR A 34 -0.33 2.75 -10.30
C TYR A 34 -1.16 2.76 -11.57
N PHE A 35 -1.73 1.61 -11.92
CA PHE A 35 -2.47 1.42 -13.16
C PHE A 35 -3.92 0.98 -12.88
N ASP A 36 -4.82 1.36 -13.77
CA ASP A 36 -6.17 0.80 -13.82
C ASP A 36 -6.17 -0.62 -14.45
N GLU A 37 -7.37 -1.20 -14.61
CA GLU A 37 -7.54 -2.53 -15.22
C GLU A 37 -7.22 -2.56 -16.72
N ALA A 38 -7.29 -1.40 -17.40
CA ALA A 38 -6.95 -1.26 -18.81
C ALA A 38 -5.46 -0.99 -19.03
N GLY A 39 -4.67 -0.83 -17.96
CA GLY A 39 -3.24 -0.55 -18.01
C GLY A 39 -2.88 0.93 -18.13
N ASN A 40 -3.83 1.86 -17.93
CA ASN A 40 -3.55 3.29 -17.92
C ASN A 40 -3.01 3.71 -16.56
N GLU A 41 -2.02 4.61 -16.54
CA GLU A 41 -1.49 5.18 -15.31
C GLU A 41 -2.52 6.13 -14.68
N VAL A 42 -2.84 5.89 -13.41
CA VAL A 42 -3.87 6.63 -12.65
C VAL A 42 -3.36 7.21 -11.34
N GLY A 43 -2.10 6.95 -10.99
CA GLY A 43 -1.48 7.46 -9.79
C GLY A 43 0.02 7.22 -9.74
N GLY A 44 0.67 7.89 -8.80
CA GLY A 44 2.06 7.65 -8.47
C GLY A 44 2.39 8.08 -7.05
N ALA A 45 3.40 7.43 -6.47
CA ALA A 45 3.93 7.78 -5.16
C ALA A 45 5.45 7.60 -5.16
N SER A 46 6.21 8.49 -4.49
CA SER A 46 7.66 8.33 -4.35
C SER A 46 8.21 8.96 -3.08
N ILE A 47 9.34 8.44 -2.61
CA ILE A 47 10.20 9.08 -1.61
C ILE A 47 11.48 9.49 -2.34
N ASP A 48 11.83 10.77 -2.31
CA ASP A 48 13.08 11.26 -2.92
C ASP A 48 14.31 10.89 -2.07
N CYS A 49 15.51 11.18 -2.58
CA CYS A 49 16.75 10.85 -1.86
C CYS A 49 16.95 11.66 -0.58
N GLN A 50 16.13 12.68 -0.34
CA GLN A 50 16.11 13.53 0.84
C GLN A 50 15.00 13.11 1.81
N GLY A 51 14.20 12.09 1.48
CA GLY A 51 13.09 11.61 2.32
C GLY A 51 11.78 12.36 2.13
N HIS A 52 11.65 13.22 1.12
CA HIS A 52 10.38 13.86 0.84
C HIS A 52 9.43 12.89 0.13
N TYR A 53 8.29 12.66 0.76
CA TYR A 53 7.18 11.92 0.17
C TYR A 53 6.38 12.80 -0.79
N SER A 54 6.05 12.26 -1.96
CA SER A 54 5.14 12.87 -2.93
C SER A 54 4.18 11.83 -3.48
N GLU A 55 2.91 12.19 -3.63
CA GLU A 55 1.90 11.32 -4.24
C GLU A 55 0.90 12.11 -5.08
N TRP A 56 0.28 11.41 -6.02
CA TRP A 56 -0.82 11.92 -6.83
C TRP A 56 -1.72 10.78 -7.31
N GLY A 57 -2.98 11.11 -7.64
CA GLY A 57 -3.93 10.17 -8.22
C GLY A 57 -4.43 9.11 -7.23
N VAL A 58 -4.64 7.88 -7.72
CA VAL A 58 -5.24 6.77 -6.97
C VAL A 58 -4.27 5.59 -6.88
N ARG A 59 -4.04 5.08 -5.66
CA ARG A 59 -3.29 3.85 -5.43
C ARG A 59 -4.15 2.65 -5.78
N THR A 60 -3.60 1.73 -6.57
CA THR A 60 -4.27 0.49 -6.97
C THR A 60 -3.39 -0.72 -6.66
N ALA A 61 -3.97 -1.92 -6.68
CA ALA A 61 -3.20 -3.16 -6.53
C ALA A 61 -2.38 -3.53 -7.77
N ASN A 62 -2.60 -2.85 -8.91
CA ASN A 62 -1.84 -3.02 -10.14
C ASN A 62 -0.80 -1.90 -10.24
N TYR A 63 0.47 -2.21 -10.00
CA TYR A 63 1.52 -1.21 -9.94
C TYR A 63 2.84 -1.73 -10.50
N SER A 64 3.69 -0.79 -10.91
CA SER A 64 5.11 -1.01 -11.07
C SER A 64 5.87 -0.26 -9.98
N ALA A 65 6.99 -0.82 -9.54
CA ALA A 65 7.81 -0.24 -8.49
C ALA A 65 9.29 -0.26 -8.92
N GLY A 66 10.05 0.69 -8.40
CA GLY A 66 11.48 0.76 -8.60
C GLY A 66 12.18 1.57 -7.52
N HIS A 67 13.50 1.57 -7.57
CA HIS A 67 14.35 2.24 -6.61
C HIS A 67 15.41 3.07 -7.33
N ARG A 68 15.49 4.36 -7.01
CA ARG A 68 16.55 5.25 -7.51
C ARG A 68 17.83 5.04 -6.71
N ILE A 69 18.97 5.16 -7.38
CA ILE A 69 20.27 5.18 -6.70
C ILE A 69 20.41 6.54 -6.02
N CYS A 70 20.34 6.56 -4.69
CA CYS A 70 20.60 7.75 -3.91
C CYS A 70 22.10 7.86 -3.60
N PRO A 71 22.75 8.96 -3.99
CA PRO A 71 24.14 9.19 -3.61
C PRO A 71 24.22 9.37 -2.08
N PRO A 72 25.34 8.98 -1.44
CA PRO A 72 25.54 9.24 -0.02
C PRO A 72 25.49 10.75 0.24
N ASP A 73 24.94 11.12 1.39
CA ASP A 73 24.98 12.50 1.87
C ASP A 73 26.44 12.99 1.91
N ARG A 74 26.70 14.16 1.33
CA ARG A 74 28.03 14.78 1.32
C ARG A 74 28.32 15.55 2.60
#